data_AF-A0A842V0Q1-F1
#
_entry.id   AF-A0A842V0Q1-F1
#
_cell.length_a   1.000
_cell.length_b   1.000
_cell.length_c   1.000
_cell.angle_alpha   90.00
_cell.angle_beta   90.00
_cell.angle_gamma   90.00
#
_symmetry.space_group_name_H-M   'P 1'
#
loop_
_entity.id
_entity.type
_entity.pdbx_description
1 polymer ?
#
loop_
_entity_poly.entity_id
_entity_poly.type
_entity_poly.pdbx_seq_one_letter_code
_entity_poly.pdbx_strand_id
1 'polypeptide(L)'
;MGLFGRKKKKEEEIEEEEVEKMVLGVNPELINKVKEKVRDIHTEKESLRESYEELIQRISAVEAKSNAIESTFNNFKEELMTDFMEQAKQELVRETKELKETISLNRSRMTKIDDELIKLSKEQEELEYMSSFQDDYQLIKFCIYLITNLDSNSQSIIMSILNTIHTICEEMISKGFWETGKDAIITSLYNLKSYWRAKDERVENLINNEIEALKILR
;
A
#
# COMPACT_ATOMS: atom_id res chain seq x y z
N MET A 1 -16.53 42.37 50.95
CA MET A 1 -17.05 42.36 52.33
C MET A 1 -15.86 42.25 53.27
N GLY A 2 -15.80 43.04 54.36
CA GLY A 2 -14.88 42.75 55.48
C GLY A 2 -13.92 43.87 55.92
N LEU A 3 -14.47 44.97 56.42
CA LEU A 3 -14.03 45.74 57.62
C LEU A 3 -12.55 45.59 58.07
N PHE A 4 -11.65 46.53 57.73
CA PHE A 4 -10.50 46.87 58.59
C PHE A 4 -10.01 48.29 58.28
N GLY A 5 -10.75 49.28 58.75
CA GLY A 5 -10.38 50.69 58.65
C GLY A 5 -10.94 51.46 59.82
N ARG A 6 -10.15 51.56 60.91
CA ARG A 6 -10.21 52.55 62.02
C ARG A 6 -9.45 51.98 63.21
N LYS A 7 -8.12 52.16 63.25
CA LYS A 7 -7.35 52.01 64.52
C LYS A 7 -5.96 52.67 64.55
N LYS A 8 -5.49 53.36 63.51
CA LYS A 8 -4.13 53.93 63.48
C LYS A 8 -3.96 55.36 64.01
N LYS A 9 -5.02 56.06 64.41
CA LYS A 9 -4.94 57.48 64.79
C LYS A 9 -4.72 57.76 66.29
N LYS A 10 -4.54 56.72 67.12
CA LYS A 10 -4.42 56.87 68.59
C LYS A 10 -3.06 56.53 69.18
N GLU A 11 -2.13 55.97 68.41
CA GLU A 11 -0.81 55.58 68.91
C GLU A 11 0.25 56.67 68.71
N GLU A 12 0.08 57.59 67.73
CA GLU A 12 1.06 58.67 67.49
C GLU A 12 0.91 59.87 68.45
N GLU A 13 -0.24 60.09 69.10
CA GLU A 13 -0.43 61.16 70.11
C GLU A 13 0.23 60.84 71.47
N ILE A 14 0.68 59.59 71.71
CA ILE A 14 1.17 59.15 73.02
C ILE A 14 2.69 59.40 73.18
N GLU A 15 3.46 59.54 72.10
CA GLU A 15 4.91 59.74 72.19
C GLU A 15 5.34 61.20 72.41
N GLU A 16 4.54 62.20 72.01
CA GLU A 16 4.91 63.62 72.22
C GLU A 16 4.76 64.06 73.70
N GLU A 17 3.79 63.50 74.43
CA GLU A 17 3.46 63.94 75.80
C GLU A 17 4.39 63.33 76.87
N GLU A 18 5.00 62.15 76.62
CA GLU A 18 5.97 61.52 77.52
C GLU A 18 7.40 62.08 77.39
N VAL A 19 7.79 62.54 76.19
CA VAL A 19 9.09 63.22 75.98
C VAL A 19 9.15 64.55 76.74
N GLU A 20 8.01 65.23 76.90
CA GLU A 20 7.93 66.53 77.56
C GLU A 20 8.08 66.45 79.10
N LYS A 21 7.78 65.28 79.71
CA LYS A 21 7.89 65.06 81.16
C LYS A 21 9.27 64.63 81.64
N MET A 22 10.16 64.15 80.76
CA MET A 22 11.52 63.68 81.15
C MET A 22 12.61 64.76 81.10
N VAL A 23 12.29 66.00 80.69
CA VAL A 23 13.29 67.02 80.34
C VAL A 23 13.36 68.18 81.35
N LEU A 24 13.33 67.88 82.65
CA LEU A 24 13.72 68.85 83.68
C LEU A 24 15.24 68.80 83.89
N GLY A 25 15.97 69.40 82.92
CA GLY A 25 17.43 69.56 82.99
C GLY A 25 18.19 69.64 81.66
N VAL A 26 17.53 69.57 80.50
CA VAL A 26 18.21 69.49 79.19
C VAL A 26 18.07 70.78 78.39
N ASN A 27 19.13 71.13 77.64
CA ASN A 27 19.25 72.32 76.79
C ASN A 27 18.07 72.41 75.77
N PRO A 28 17.28 73.50 75.76
CA PRO A 28 16.16 73.72 74.84
C PRO A 28 16.51 73.59 73.35
N GLU A 29 17.75 73.90 72.94
CA GLU A 29 18.21 73.73 71.55
C GLU A 29 18.24 72.25 71.12
N LEU A 30 18.59 71.34 72.03
CA LEU A 30 18.59 69.89 71.76
C LEU A 30 17.17 69.37 71.56
N ILE A 31 16.21 69.88 72.34
CA ILE A 31 14.79 69.50 72.24
C ILE A 31 14.22 69.90 70.87
N ASN A 32 14.46 71.13 70.44
CA ASN A 32 13.99 71.60 69.12
C ASN A 32 14.62 70.80 67.97
N LYS A 33 15.92 70.48 68.07
CA LYS A 33 16.62 69.67 67.07
C LYS A 33 16.10 68.22 67.00
N VAL A 34 15.66 67.66 68.13
CA VAL A 34 15.00 66.34 68.16
C VAL A 34 13.59 66.43 67.54
N LYS A 35 12.79 67.44 67.90
CA LYS A 35 11.44 67.65 67.32
C LYS A 35 11.49 67.84 65.80
N GLU A 36 12.48 68.57 65.29
CA GLU A 36 12.69 68.76 63.85
C GLU A 36 13.05 67.45 63.15
N LYS A 37 13.99 66.67 63.70
CA LYS A 37 14.32 65.33 63.19
C LYS A 37 13.14 64.35 63.19
N VAL A 38 12.31 64.37 64.23
CA VAL A 38 11.11 63.52 64.30
C VAL A 38 10.12 63.90 63.19
N ARG A 39 9.94 65.19 62.92
CA ARG A 39 9.10 65.68 61.82
C ARG A 39 9.63 65.28 60.45
N ASP A 40 10.95 65.38 60.25
CA ASP A 40 11.60 64.95 59.00
C ASP A 40 11.41 63.45 58.78
N ILE A 41 11.64 62.62 59.81
CA ILE A 41 11.42 61.17 59.75
C ILE A 41 9.96 60.83 59.45
N HIS A 42 9.00 61.54 60.04
CA HIS A 42 7.58 61.30 59.79
C HIS A 42 7.20 61.65 58.34
N THR A 43 7.73 62.75 57.82
CA THR A 43 7.51 63.17 56.42
C THR A 43 8.13 62.18 55.44
N GLU A 44 9.34 61.70 55.72
CA GLU A 44 10.02 60.67 54.93
C GLU A 44 9.26 59.34 54.95
N LYS A 45 8.74 58.93 56.13
CA LYS A 45 7.92 57.72 56.30
C LYS A 45 6.63 57.78 55.48
N GLU A 46 5.93 58.91 55.45
CA GLU A 46 4.68 59.02 54.68
C GLU A 46 4.95 59.06 53.17
N SER A 47 6.03 59.74 52.73
CA SER A 47 6.50 59.70 51.34
C SER A 47 6.86 58.26 50.89
N LEU A 48 7.57 57.51 51.74
CA LEU A 48 7.87 56.10 51.51
C LEU A 48 6.60 55.25 51.44
N ARG A 49 5.61 55.55 52.26
CA ARG A 49 4.33 54.83 52.27
C ARG A 49 3.54 55.07 50.98
N GLU A 50 3.43 56.32 50.53
CA GLU A 50 2.77 56.66 49.27
C GLU A 50 3.48 55.98 48.08
N SER A 51 4.81 56.03 48.05
CA SER A 51 5.63 55.34 47.05
C SER A 51 5.41 53.82 47.07
N TYR A 52 5.29 53.22 48.26
CA TYR A 52 5.00 51.80 48.41
C TYR A 52 3.59 51.42 47.93
N GLU A 53 2.58 52.25 48.24
CA GLU A 53 1.21 52.04 47.76
C GLU A 53 1.13 52.15 46.22
N GLU A 54 1.87 53.09 45.62
CA GLU A 54 1.97 53.21 44.15
C GLU A 54 2.65 51.98 43.53
N LEU A 55 3.72 51.47 44.14
CA LEU A 55 4.42 50.26 43.70
C LEU A 55 3.49 49.03 43.73
N ILE A 56 2.68 48.86 44.78
CA ILE A 56 1.70 47.78 44.86
C ILE A 56 0.70 47.87 43.69
N GLN A 57 0.16 49.05 43.42
CA GLN A 57 -0.79 49.23 42.31
C GLN A 57 -0.15 48.90 40.95
N ARG A 58 1.10 49.31 40.74
CA ARG A 58 1.85 48.98 39.52
C ARG A 58 2.09 47.47 39.38
N ILE A 59 2.44 46.78 40.46
CA ILE A 59 2.63 45.33 40.46
C ILE A 59 1.32 44.62 40.08
N SER A 60 0.20 44.96 40.72
CA SER A 60 -1.10 44.37 40.40
C SER A 60 -1.53 44.63 38.95
N ALA A 61 -1.22 45.81 38.41
CA ALA A 61 -1.50 46.12 37.00
C ALA A 61 -0.65 45.28 36.03
N VAL A 62 0.62 45.00 36.39
CA VAL A 62 1.50 44.14 35.59
C VAL A 62 1.04 42.68 35.65
N GLU A 63 0.66 42.18 36.82
CA GLU A 63 0.12 40.81 36.98
C GLU A 63 -1.16 40.61 36.15
N ALA A 64 -2.08 41.57 36.19
CA ALA A 64 -3.30 41.52 35.39
C ALA A 64 -3.00 41.46 33.88
N LYS A 65 -2.02 42.24 33.41
CA LYS A 65 -1.56 42.19 32.01
C LYS A 65 -0.91 40.86 31.66
N SER A 66 -0.07 40.31 32.54
CA SER A 66 0.57 39.01 32.35
C SER A 66 -0.47 37.90 32.15
N ASN A 67 -1.49 37.86 33.02
CA ASN A 67 -2.55 36.86 32.94
C ASN A 67 -3.40 36.99 31.66
N ALA A 68 -3.67 38.22 31.22
CA ALA A 68 -4.39 38.47 29.96
C ALA A 68 -3.58 37.98 28.74
N ILE A 69 -2.27 38.21 28.73
CA ILE A 69 -1.37 37.73 27.69
C ILE A 69 -1.35 36.19 27.66
N GLU A 70 -1.22 35.55 28.83
CA GLU A 70 -1.19 34.10 28.95
C GLU A 70 -2.49 33.43 28.47
N SER A 71 -3.65 34.01 28.81
CA SER A 71 -4.94 33.56 28.31
C SER A 71 -5.04 33.69 26.78
N THR A 72 -4.60 34.80 26.22
CA THR A 72 -4.64 35.04 24.77
C THR A 72 -3.73 34.04 24.03
N PHE A 73 -2.55 33.76 24.58
CA PHE A 73 -1.61 32.79 24.02
C PHE A 73 -2.17 31.37 24.02
N ASN A 74 -2.82 30.95 25.10
CA ASN A 74 -3.41 29.62 25.20
C ASN A 74 -4.58 29.43 24.21
N ASN A 75 -5.44 30.44 24.06
CA ASN A 75 -6.54 30.38 23.08
C ASN A 75 -6.02 30.26 21.64
N PHE A 76 -4.99 31.04 21.28
CA PHE A 76 -4.39 30.99 19.95
C PHE A 76 -3.74 29.62 19.66
N LYS A 77 -3.11 29.01 20.68
CA LYS A 77 -2.50 27.68 20.57
C LYS A 77 -3.51 26.57 20.31
N GLU A 78 -4.68 26.60 20.95
CA GLU A 78 -5.73 25.59 20.74
C GLU A 78 -6.39 25.71 19.35
N GLU A 79 -6.67 26.95 18.91
CA GLU A 79 -7.31 27.22 17.63
C GLU A 79 -6.42 26.78 16.44
N LEU A 80 -5.15 27.20 16.43
CA LEU A 80 -4.22 26.89 15.34
C LEU A 80 -3.92 25.38 15.21
N MET A 81 -3.82 24.67 16.34
CA MET A 81 -3.51 23.23 16.33
C MET A 81 -4.69 22.39 15.85
N THR A 82 -5.93 22.83 16.14
CA THR A 82 -7.15 22.10 15.79
C THR A 82 -7.42 22.18 14.28
N ASP A 83 -7.29 23.36 13.68
CA ASP A 83 -7.53 23.56 12.25
C ASP A 83 -6.50 22.83 11.38
N PHE A 84 -5.21 22.88 11.76
CA PHE A 84 -4.15 22.19 11.03
C PHE A 84 -4.32 20.66 11.09
N MET A 85 -4.67 20.12 12.26
CA MET A 85 -4.92 18.68 12.41
C MET A 85 -6.17 18.24 11.65
N GLU A 86 -7.23 19.04 11.63
CA GLU A 86 -8.45 18.72 10.89
C GLU A 86 -8.22 18.78 9.37
N GLN A 87 -7.46 19.76 8.87
CA GLN A 87 -7.04 19.80 7.45
C GLN A 87 -6.20 18.58 7.07
N ALA A 88 -5.18 18.24 7.86
CA ALA A 88 -4.34 17.06 7.60
C ALA A 88 -5.15 15.76 7.60
N LYS A 89 -6.12 15.65 8.52
CA LYS A 89 -7.05 14.52 8.59
C LYS A 89 -7.96 14.45 7.36
N GLN A 90 -8.52 15.58 6.91
CA GLN A 90 -9.37 15.62 5.71
C GLN A 90 -8.59 15.21 4.47
N GLU A 91 -7.34 15.66 4.35
CA GLU A 91 -6.48 15.29 3.22
C GLU A 91 -6.13 13.80 3.23
N LEU A 92 -5.75 13.24 4.38
CA LEU A 92 -5.52 11.80 4.52
C LEU A 92 -6.76 10.97 4.17
N VAL A 93 -7.95 11.43 4.56
CA VAL A 93 -9.22 10.77 4.22
C VAL A 93 -9.47 10.82 2.72
N ARG A 94 -9.22 11.96 2.07
CA ARG A 94 -9.35 12.15 0.62
C ARG A 94 -8.41 11.21 -0.13
N GLU A 95 -7.11 11.23 0.19
CA GLU A 95 -6.11 10.35 -0.43
C GLU A 95 -6.43 8.87 -0.24
N THR A 96 -6.86 8.48 0.96
CA THR A 96 -7.27 7.10 1.26
C THR A 96 -8.44 6.65 0.38
N LYS A 97 -9.39 7.55 0.10
CA LYS A 97 -10.53 7.25 -0.77
C LYS A 97 -10.09 7.03 -2.22
N GLU A 98 -9.26 7.92 -2.75
CA GLU A 98 -8.72 7.83 -4.13
C GLU A 98 -7.89 6.57 -4.34
N LEU A 99 -7.08 6.20 -3.34
CA LEU A 99 -6.33 4.94 -3.34
C LEU A 99 -7.24 3.71 -3.37
N LYS A 100 -8.34 3.70 -2.59
CA LYS A 100 -9.30 2.59 -2.60
C LYS A 100 -10.00 2.43 -3.95
N GLU A 101 -10.39 3.53 -4.58
CA GLU A 101 -11.01 3.51 -5.91
C GLU A 101 -10.02 2.99 -6.96
N THR A 102 -8.76 3.44 -6.90
CA THR A 102 -7.69 2.96 -7.78
C THR A 102 -7.42 1.46 -7.61
N ILE A 103 -7.37 0.97 -6.37
CA ILE A 103 -7.21 -0.46 -6.08
C ILE A 103 -8.39 -1.27 -6.62
N SER A 104 -9.61 -0.78 -6.47
CA SER A 104 -10.82 -1.44 -7.00
C SER A 104 -10.77 -1.57 -8.52
N LEU A 105 -10.41 -0.48 -9.21
CA LEU A 105 -10.24 -0.48 -10.67
C LEU A 105 -9.16 -1.46 -11.12
N ASN A 106 -7.99 -1.44 -10.45
CA ASN A 106 -6.88 -2.32 -10.79
C ASN A 106 -7.21 -3.81 -10.54
N ARG A 107 -7.97 -4.13 -9.51
CA ARG A 107 -8.47 -5.51 -9.30
C ARG A 107 -9.34 -5.97 -10.47
N SER A 108 -10.26 -5.13 -10.94
CA SER A 108 -11.09 -5.47 -12.11
C SER A 108 -10.28 -5.68 -13.38
N ARG A 109 -9.23 -4.87 -13.60
CA ARG A 109 -8.30 -5.05 -14.73
C ARG A 109 -7.52 -6.35 -14.62
N MET A 110 -7.06 -6.72 -13.42
CA MET A 110 -6.34 -7.97 -13.18
C MET A 110 -7.19 -9.18 -13.55
N THR A 111 -8.45 -9.22 -13.12
CA THR A 111 -9.36 -10.34 -13.44
C THR A 111 -9.57 -10.51 -14.94
N LYS A 112 -9.68 -9.41 -15.70
CA LYS A 112 -9.78 -9.48 -17.17
C LYS A 112 -8.52 -10.06 -17.81
N ILE A 113 -7.35 -9.68 -17.30
CA ILE A 113 -6.06 -10.21 -17.78
C ILE A 113 -5.96 -11.71 -17.44
N ASP A 114 -6.36 -12.13 -16.26
CA ASP A 114 -6.37 -13.55 -15.86
C ASP A 114 -7.26 -14.37 -16.80
N ASP A 115 -8.46 -13.88 -17.13
CA ASP A 115 -9.38 -14.54 -18.08
C ASP A 115 -8.77 -14.65 -19.49
N GLU A 116 -8.11 -13.59 -19.96
CA GLU A 116 -7.42 -13.58 -21.26
C GLU A 116 -6.23 -14.56 -21.28
N LEU A 117 -5.45 -14.64 -20.21
CA LEU A 117 -4.33 -15.58 -20.08
C LEU A 117 -4.81 -17.03 -20.09
N ILE A 118 -5.91 -17.34 -19.41
CA ILE A 118 -6.52 -18.68 -19.44
C ILE A 118 -6.95 -19.04 -20.87
N LYS A 119 -7.54 -18.09 -21.61
CA LYS A 119 -7.94 -18.31 -23.00
C LYS A 119 -6.74 -18.58 -23.91
N LEU A 120 -5.71 -17.74 -23.82
CA LEU A 120 -4.50 -17.87 -24.62
C LEU A 120 -3.72 -19.16 -24.31
N SER A 121 -3.68 -19.57 -23.03
CA SER A 121 -3.05 -20.83 -22.64
C SER A 121 -3.71 -22.03 -23.32
N LYS A 122 -5.04 -22.05 -23.39
CA LYS A 122 -5.78 -23.11 -24.09
C LYS A 122 -5.53 -23.08 -25.60
N GLU A 123 -5.55 -21.90 -26.21
CA GLU A 123 -5.26 -21.76 -27.63
C GLU A 123 -3.83 -22.21 -27.97
N GLN A 124 -2.85 -21.95 -27.10
CA GLN A 124 -1.48 -22.44 -27.27
C GLN A 124 -1.41 -23.97 -27.17
N GLU A 125 -2.06 -24.59 -26.19
CA GLU A 125 -2.16 -26.06 -26.08
C GLU A 125 -2.78 -26.66 -27.35
N GLU A 126 -3.85 -26.07 -27.87
CA GLU A 126 -4.49 -26.51 -29.13
C GLU A 126 -3.55 -26.36 -30.34
N LEU A 127 -2.76 -25.29 -30.41
CA LEU A 127 -1.80 -25.08 -31.51
C LEU A 127 -0.61 -26.04 -31.43
N GLU A 128 -0.06 -26.28 -30.25
CA GLU A 128 0.99 -27.28 -30.03
C GLU A 128 0.47 -28.69 -30.37
N TYR A 129 -0.77 -28.99 -29.96
CA TYR A 129 -1.50 -30.20 -30.33
C TYR A 129 -1.55 -30.32 -31.87
N MET A 130 -2.05 -29.31 -32.58
CA MET A 130 -2.16 -29.33 -34.05
C MET A 130 -0.82 -29.39 -34.79
N SER A 131 0.23 -28.75 -34.27
CA SER A 131 1.57 -28.77 -34.90
C SER A 131 2.19 -30.16 -34.86
N SER A 132 2.10 -30.86 -33.72
CA SER A 132 2.67 -32.21 -33.60
C SER A 132 1.96 -33.23 -34.49
N PHE A 133 0.64 -33.10 -34.65
CA PHE A 133 -0.12 -33.89 -35.62
C PHE A 133 0.34 -33.68 -37.07
N GLN A 134 0.63 -32.43 -37.44
CA GLN A 134 1.06 -32.08 -38.79
C GLN A 134 2.35 -32.82 -39.17
N ASP A 135 3.32 -32.88 -38.27
CA ASP A 135 4.62 -33.53 -38.51
C ASP A 135 4.49 -35.05 -38.68
N ASP A 136 3.76 -35.70 -37.76
CA ASP A 136 3.49 -37.15 -37.81
C ASP A 136 2.75 -37.53 -39.12
N TYR A 137 1.79 -36.70 -39.55
CA TYR A 137 1.06 -36.90 -40.81
C TYR A 137 1.93 -36.70 -42.06
N GLN A 138 2.84 -35.73 -42.07
CA GLN A 138 3.78 -35.54 -43.19
C GLN A 138 4.77 -36.71 -43.29
N LEU A 139 5.22 -37.24 -42.14
CA LEU A 139 6.09 -38.41 -42.12
C LEU A 139 5.40 -39.65 -42.69
N ILE A 140 4.13 -39.90 -42.32
CA ILE A 140 3.33 -40.98 -42.92
C ILE A 140 3.19 -40.82 -44.43
N LYS A 141 2.92 -39.60 -44.93
CA LYS A 141 2.86 -39.33 -46.38
C LYS A 141 4.18 -39.66 -47.07
N PHE A 142 5.30 -39.28 -46.45
CA PHE A 142 6.63 -39.58 -46.97
C PHE A 142 6.88 -41.11 -47.00
N CYS A 143 6.52 -41.84 -45.94
CA CYS A 143 6.59 -43.29 -45.90
C CYS A 143 5.76 -43.94 -47.02
N ILE A 144 4.53 -43.49 -47.26
CA ILE A 144 3.67 -43.98 -48.34
C ILE A 144 4.29 -43.69 -49.71
N TYR A 145 4.86 -42.49 -49.89
CA TYR A 145 5.59 -42.14 -51.12
C TYR A 145 6.78 -43.08 -51.35
N LEU A 146 7.57 -43.38 -50.31
CA LEU A 146 8.67 -44.34 -50.42
C LEU A 146 8.17 -45.72 -50.86
N ILE A 147 7.14 -46.26 -50.20
CA ILE A 147 6.59 -47.59 -50.56
C ILE A 147 6.08 -47.59 -52.00
N THR A 148 5.51 -46.50 -52.49
CA THR A 148 5.03 -46.40 -53.89
C THR A 148 6.17 -46.51 -54.90
N ASN A 149 7.35 -45.99 -54.56
CA ASN A 149 8.52 -45.92 -55.45
C ASN A 149 9.48 -47.11 -55.31
N LEU A 150 9.28 -47.99 -54.32
CA LEU A 150 10.04 -49.23 -54.18
C LEU A 150 9.59 -50.27 -55.22
N ASP A 151 10.45 -51.26 -55.45
CA ASP A 151 10.15 -52.42 -56.29
C ASP A 151 9.69 -53.63 -55.48
N SER A 152 9.15 -54.63 -56.18
CA SER A 152 8.64 -55.87 -55.58
C SER A 152 9.70 -56.70 -54.85
N ASN A 153 10.99 -56.49 -55.14
CA ASN A 153 12.08 -57.21 -54.47
C ASN A 153 12.43 -56.58 -53.11
N SER A 154 11.93 -55.38 -52.83
CA SER A 154 12.20 -54.60 -51.63
C SER A 154 11.25 -54.92 -50.47
N GLN A 155 10.70 -56.14 -50.39
CA GLN A 155 9.64 -56.50 -49.43
C GLN A 155 10.02 -56.26 -47.97
N SER A 156 11.26 -56.56 -47.59
CA SER A 156 11.76 -56.32 -46.23
C SER A 156 11.82 -54.82 -45.89
N ILE A 157 12.17 -54.00 -46.88
CA ILE A 157 12.20 -52.53 -46.74
C ILE A 157 10.77 -52.00 -46.63
N ILE A 158 9.85 -52.48 -47.46
CA ILE A 158 8.43 -52.12 -47.39
C ILE A 158 7.84 -52.48 -46.02
N MET A 159 8.13 -53.68 -45.52
CA MET A 159 7.69 -54.11 -44.19
C MET A 159 8.25 -53.20 -43.08
N SER A 160 9.52 -52.83 -43.17
CA SER A 160 10.13 -51.89 -42.22
C SER A 160 9.44 -50.52 -42.24
N ILE A 161 9.08 -50.01 -43.42
CA ILE A 161 8.38 -48.72 -43.54
C ILE A 161 6.94 -48.82 -43.04
N LEU A 162 6.24 -49.93 -43.28
CA LEU A 162 4.90 -50.17 -42.72
C LEU A 162 4.94 -50.21 -41.19
N ASN A 163 5.93 -50.88 -40.60
CA ASN A 163 6.13 -50.84 -39.14
C ASN A 163 6.40 -49.41 -38.63
N THR A 164 7.14 -48.59 -39.38
CA THR A 164 7.32 -47.16 -39.03
C THR A 164 5.98 -46.42 -39.04
N ILE A 165 5.14 -46.64 -40.04
CA ILE A 165 3.78 -46.07 -40.08
C ILE A 165 2.97 -46.54 -38.86
N HIS A 166 3.04 -47.83 -38.52
CA HIS A 166 2.37 -48.41 -37.36
C HIS A 166 2.75 -47.70 -36.06
N THR A 167 4.05 -47.58 -35.79
CA THR A 167 4.57 -46.91 -34.59
C THR A 167 4.14 -45.45 -34.51
N ILE A 168 4.20 -44.71 -35.64
CA ILE A 168 3.71 -43.33 -35.67
C ILE A 168 2.21 -43.29 -35.34
N CYS A 169 1.41 -44.22 -35.87
CA CYS A 169 -0.01 -44.29 -35.56
C CYS A 169 -0.29 -44.63 -34.08
N GLU A 170 0.48 -45.53 -33.47
CA GLU A 170 0.41 -45.80 -32.02
C GLU A 170 0.75 -44.56 -31.18
N GLU A 171 1.78 -43.80 -31.57
CA GLU A 171 2.11 -42.53 -30.92
C GLU A 171 0.99 -41.49 -31.09
N MET A 172 0.40 -41.39 -32.28
CA MET A 172 -0.74 -40.52 -32.53
C MET A 172 -1.94 -40.90 -31.65
N ILE A 173 -2.19 -42.19 -31.42
CA ILE A 173 -3.23 -42.66 -30.48
C ILE A 173 -2.87 -42.22 -29.06
N SER A 174 -1.65 -42.47 -28.60
CA SER A 174 -1.20 -42.09 -27.26
C SER A 174 -1.31 -40.58 -27.00
N LYS A 175 -1.13 -39.76 -28.04
CA LYS A 175 -1.25 -38.30 -27.98
C LYS A 175 -2.70 -37.81 -28.21
N GLY A 176 -3.65 -38.67 -28.56
CA GLY A 176 -5.07 -38.35 -28.78
C GLY A 176 -5.42 -37.91 -30.21
N PHE A 177 -4.46 -37.90 -31.13
CA PHE A 177 -4.59 -37.40 -32.50
C PHE A 177 -5.24 -38.34 -33.49
N TRP A 178 -5.33 -39.63 -33.15
CA TRP A 178 -5.76 -40.68 -34.08
C TRP A 178 -7.07 -40.34 -34.78
N GLU A 179 -8.08 -39.88 -34.03
CA GLU A 179 -9.40 -39.55 -34.56
C GLU A 179 -9.38 -38.44 -35.60
N THR A 180 -8.43 -37.50 -35.51
CA THR A 180 -8.27 -36.37 -36.45
C THR A 180 -7.71 -36.83 -37.80
N GLY A 181 -6.87 -37.87 -37.83
CA GLY A 181 -6.10 -38.27 -39.02
C GLY A 181 -6.41 -39.66 -39.59
N LYS A 182 -7.09 -40.52 -38.82
CA LYS A 182 -7.25 -41.95 -39.15
C LYS A 182 -7.85 -42.17 -40.53
N ASP A 183 -8.89 -41.43 -40.91
CA ASP A 183 -9.58 -41.66 -42.18
C ASP A 183 -8.67 -41.34 -43.37
N ALA A 184 -7.87 -40.27 -43.27
CA ALA A 184 -6.93 -39.89 -44.30
C ALA A 184 -5.77 -40.89 -44.42
N ILE A 185 -5.26 -41.39 -43.29
CA ILE A 185 -4.19 -42.40 -43.24
C ILE A 185 -4.68 -43.73 -43.83
N ILE A 186 -5.83 -44.23 -43.35
CA ILE A 186 -6.45 -45.48 -43.81
C ILE A 186 -6.78 -45.40 -45.30
N THR A 187 -7.34 -44.27 -45.77
CA THR A 187 -7.60 -44.06 -47.20
C THR A 187 -6.32 -44.11 -48.03
N SER A 188 -5.24 -43.51 -47.54
CA SER A 188 -3.95 -43.52 -48.25
C SER A 188 -3.33 -44.92 -48.32
N LEU A 189 -3.46 -45.72 -47.24
CA LEU A 189 -3.06 -47.12 -47.23
C LEU A 189 -3.92 -47.98 -48.17
N TYR A 190 -5.22 -47.72 -48.26
CA TYR A 190 -6.08 -48.38 -49.26
C TYR A 190 -5.66 -48.08 -50.69
N ASN A 191 -5.32 -46.82 -50.99
CA ASN A 191 -4.80 -46.45 -52.30
C ASN A 191 -3.48 -47.17 -52.61
N LEU A 192 -2.59 -47.26 -51.62
CA LEU A 192 -1.32 -47.97 -51.74
C LEU A 192 -1.53 -49.47 -51.95
N LYS A 193 -2.49 -50.08 -51.24
CA LYS A 193 -2.91 -51.48 -51.44
C LYS A 193 -3.38 -51.70 -52.88
N SER A 194 -4.28 -50.84 -53.37
CA SER A 194 -4.79 -50.91 -54.74
C SER A 194 -3.69 -50.77 -55.79
N TYR A 195 -2.69 -49.92 -55.54
CA TYR A 195 -1.52 -49.78 -56.41
C TYR A 195 -0.68 -51.07 -56.46
N TRP A 196 -0.45 -51.71 -55.32
CA TRP A 196 0.37 -52.93 -55.24
C TRP A 196 -0.35 -54.21 -55.68
N ARG A 197 -1.69 -54.25 -55.64
CA ARG A 197 -2.50 -55.37 -56.16
C ARG A 197 -2.14 -55.75 -57.60
N ALA A 198 -1.86 -54.76 -58.44
CA ALA A 198 -1.51 -54.98 -59.84
C ALA A 198 -0.04 -55.39 -60.06
N LYS A 199 0.80 -55.40 -59.00
CA LYS A 199 2.27 -55.51 -59.09
C LYS A 199 2.86 -56.68 -58.32
N ASP A 200 2.45 -56.86 -57.06
CA ASP A 200 2.90 -57.97 -56.20
C ASP A 200 1.89 -58.21 -55.08
N GLU A 201 1.20 -59.36 -55.16
CA GLU A 201 0.21 -59.80 -54.17
C GLU A 201 0.80 -59.91 -52.75
N ARG A 202 2.09 -60.25 -52.61
CA ARG A 202 2.74 -60.34 -51.30
C ARG A 202 2.82 -58.97 -50.64
N VAL A 203 3.14 -57.93 -51.40
CA VAL A 203 3.19 -56.55 -50.90
C VAL A 203 1.77 -56.03 -50.62
N GLU A 204 0.80 -56.35 -51.48
CA GLU A 204 -0.62 -56.06 -51.19
C GLU A 204 -1.04 -56.63 -49.84
N ASN A 205 -0.68 -57.88 -49.55
CA ASN A 205 -1.03 -58.54 -48.30
C ASN A 205 -0.36 -57.89 -47.08
N LEU A 206 0.89 -57.43 -47.18
CA LEU A 206 1.54 -56.67 -46.11
C LEU A 206 0.77 -55.38 -45.79
N ILE A 207 0.40 -54.62 -46.82
CA ILE A 207 -0.37 -53.38 -46.66
C ILE A 207 -1.76 -53.68 -46.09
N ASN A 208 -2.40 -54.76 -46.52
CA ASN A 208 -3.69 -55.16 -46.00
C ASN A 208 -3.63 -55.52 -44.51
N ASN A 209 -2.59 -56.24 -44.08
CA ASN A 209 -2.40 -56.57 -42.67
C ASN A 209 -2.21 -55.32 -41.83
N GLU A 210 -1.47 -54.33 -42.33
CA GLU A 210 -1.30 -53.04 -41.66
C GLU A 210 -2.64 -52.30 -41.50
N ILE A 211 -3.44 -52.24 -42.58
CA ILE A 211 -4.79 -51.63 -42.53
C ILE A 211 -5.66 -52.30 -41.47
N GLU A 212 -5.67 -53.63 -41.40
CA GLU A 212 -6.47 -54.36 -40.42
C GLU A 212 -5.93 -54.17 -38.99
N ALA A 213 -4.60 -54.11 -38.81
CA ALA A 213 -3.99 -53.81 -37.51
C ALA A 213 -4.41 -52.42 -37.00
N LEU A 214 -4.33 -51.40 -37.84
CA LEU A 214 -4.70 -50.03 -37.49
C LEU A 214 -6.19 -49.85 -37.19
N LYS A 215 -7.07 -50.69 -37.74
CA LYS A 215 -8.51 -50.66 -37.41
C LYS A 215 -8.83 -51.20 -36.01
N ILE A 216 -7.99 -52.11 -35.51
CA ILE A 216 -8.18 -52.76 -34.21
C ILE A 216 -7.64 -51.88 -33.08
N LEU A 217 -6.65 -51.04 -33.39
CA LEU A 217 -6.18 -49.99 -32.49
C LEU A 217 -7.32 -48.99 -32.25
N ARG A 218 -7.86 -49.02 -31.03
CA ARG A 218 -9.02 -48.25 -30.58
C ARG A 218 -8.64 -47.38 -29.40
#